data_AF-R4LE80-F1
#
_entry.id   AF-R4LE80-F1
#
_cell.length_a   1.000
_cell.length_b   1.000
_cell.length_c   1.000
_cell.angle_alpha   90.00
_cell.angle_beta   90.00
_cell.angle_gamma   90.00
#
_symmetry.space_group_name_H-M   'P 1'
#
loop_
_entity.id
_entity.type
_entity.pdbx_description
1 polymer ?
#
loop_
_entity_poly.entity_id
_entity_poly.type
_entity_poly.pdbx_seq_one_letter_code
_entity_poly.pdbx_strand_id
1 'polypeptide(L)'
;MCQALAPWRSEIGTLTTRTQQQMNVATTPAQAKENLMRLFGGAQDASEKARKGVVDAGVPDVDEGKKVAESFTASLSAMRDAYGRARSGIEALAVSPAKDFYAKVTTVVQTLNTEYQASELDTTNLSSVELKEAFEEAPECR
;
A
#
# COMPACT_ATOMS: atom_id res chain seq x y z
N MET A 1 1.15 9.36 -16.16
CA MET A 1 0.87 9.23 -14.70
C MET A 1 -0.26 8.23 -14.39
N CYS A 2 -1.50 8.44 -14.85
CA CYS A 2 -2.63 7.56 -14.52
C CYS A 2 -2.45 6.09 -14.96
N GLN A 3 -1.74 5.86 -16.08
CA GLN A 3 -1.35 4.51 -16.52
C GLN A 3 -0.42 3.77 -15.54
N ALA A 4 0.33 4.48 -14.68
CA ALA A 4 1.16 3.88 -13.64
C ALA A 4 0.37 3.62 -12.35
N LEU A 5 -0.62 4.47 -12.06
CA LEU A 5 -1.40 4.43 -10.82
C LEU A 5 -2.55 3.39 -10.86
N ALA A 6 -3.22 3.22 -11.99
CA ALA A 6 -4.33 2.28 -12.10
C ALA A 6 -3.90 0.80 -11.85
N PRO A 7 -2.79 0.30 -12.44
CA PRO A 7 -2.30 -1.05 -12.14
C PRO A 7 -1.84 -1.20 -10.69
N TRP A 8 -1.23 -0.16 -10.12
CA TRP A 8 -0.81 -0.17 -8.72
C TRP A 8 -2.00 -0.38 -7.78
N ARG A 9 -3.10 0.35 -7.97
CA ARG A 9 -4.31 0.18 -7.15
C ARG A 9 -4.94 -1.19 -7.28
N SER A 10 -5.00 -1.72 -8.50
CA SER A 10 -5.50 -3.08 -8.74
C SER A 10 -4.67 -4.13 -7.99
N GLU A 11 -3.35 -3.95 -7.97
CA GLU A 11 -2.43 -4.83 -7.26
C GLU A 11 -2.62 -4.76 -5.75
N ILE A 12 -2.67 -3.55 -5.15
CA ILE A 12 -2.92 -3.37 -3.71
C ILE A 12 -4.26 -3.97 -3.28
N GLY A 13 -5.32 -3.77 -4.07
CA GLY A 13 -6.63 -4.36 -3.81
C GLY A 13 -6.59 -5.89 -3.87
N THR A 14 -5.97 -6.45 -4.90
CA THR A 14 -5.82 -7.91 -5.08
C THR A 14 -5.03 -8.55 -3.95
N LEU A 15 -3.93 -7.92 -3.54
CA LEU A 15 -3.09 -8.38 -2.44
C LEU A 15 -3.86 -8.40 -1.11
N THR A 16 -4.67 -7.37 -0.85
CA THR A 16 -5.51 -7.27 0.34
C THR A 16 -6.59 -8.35 0.36
N THR A 17 -7.33 -8.54 -0.73
CA THR A 17 -8.36 -9.58 -0.85
C THR A 17 -7.78 -10.98 -0.66
N ARG A 18 -6.65 -11.29 -1.30
CA ARG A 18 -5.98 -12.60 -1.15
C ARG A 18 -5.57 -12.86 0.30
N THR A 19 -5.05 -11.84 0.98
CA THR A 19 -4.64 -11.96 2.38
C THR A 19 -5.84 -12.21 3.29
N GLN A 20 -6.94 -11.47 3.12
CA GLN A 20 -8.17 -11.70 3.88
C GLN A 20 -8.70 -13.13 3.67
N GLN A 21 -8.75 -13.60 2.43
CA GLN A 21 -9.16 -14.97 2.11
C GLN A 21 -8.28 -16.01 2.81
N GLN A 22 -6.97 -15.78 2.87
CA GLN A 22 -6.02 -16.70 3.50
C GLN A 22 -6.07 -16.67 5.03
N MET A 23 -6.39 -15.53 5.66
CA MET A 23 -6.58 -15.45 7.12
C MET A 23 -7.91 -16.09 7.57
N ASN A 24 -8.94 -16.08 6.72
CA ASN A 24 -10.23 -16.72 7.01
C ASN A 24 -10.15 -18.26 6.96
N VAL A 25 -9.14 -18.81 6.29
CA VAL A 25 -8.77 -20.22 6.44
C VAL A 25 -7.95 -20.33 7.72
N ALA A 26 -8.30 -21.24 8.63
CA ALA A 26 -7.61 -21.44 9.89
C ALA A 26 -6.10 -21.58 9.67
N THR A 27 -5.36 -20.49 9.90
CA THR A 27 -3.94 -20.36 9.56
C THR A 27 -3.12 -20.41 10.84
N THR A 28 -2.04 -21.19 10.80
CA THR A 28 -1.06 -21.19 11.89
C THR A 28 -0.31 -19.85 11.91
N PRO A 29 0.26 -19.43 13.07
CA PRO A 29 1.07 -18.21 13.14
C PRO A 29 2.22 -18.15 12.12
N ALA A 30 2.84 -19.29 11.81
CA ALA A 30 3.89 -19.37 10.79
C ALA A 30 3.36 -19.06 9.38
N GLN A 31 2.23 -19.68 9.00
CA GLN A 31 1.58 -19.40 7.71
C GLN A 31 1.08 -17.96 7.62
N ALA A 32 0.54 -17.41 8.71
CA ALA A 32 0.13 -16.02 8.79
C ALA A 32 1.33 -15.07 8.57
N LYS A 33 2.48 -15.36 9.20
CA LYS A 33 3.72 -14.59 9.02
C LYS A 33 4.17 -14.57 7.55
N GLU A 34 4.25 -15.75 6.92
CA GLU A 34 4.65 -15.87 5.51
C GLU A 34 3.70 -15.11 4.59
N ASN A 35 2.39 -15.24 4.80
CA ASN A 35 1.38 -14.55 4.00
C ASN A 35 1.47 -13.03 4.13
N LEU A 36 1.65 -12.52 5.36
CA LEU A 36 1.80 -11.09 5.63
C LEU A 36 3.12 -10.54 5.05
N MET A 37 4.22 -11.28 5.13
CA MET A 37 5.48 -10.89 4.49
C MET A 37 5.32 -10.77 2.96
N ARG A 38 4.63 -11.73 2.34
CA ARG A 38 4.35 -11.69 0.89
C ARG A 38 3.41 -10.54 0.53
N LEU A 39 2.38 -10.27 1.33
CA LEU A 39 1.48 -9.14 1.14
C LEU A 39 2.26 -7.82 1.14
N PHE A 40 2.99 -7.54 2.22
CA PHE A 40 3.70 -6.27 2.37
C PHE A 40 4.85 -6.14 1.37
N GLY A 41 5.53 -7.23 1.03
CA GLY A 41 6.51 -7.24 -0.05
C GLY A 41 5.91 -6.89 -1.41
N GLY A 42 4.80 -7.53 -1.79
CA GLY A 42 4.11 -7.23 -3.05
C GLY A 42 3.64 -5.78 -3.11
N ALA A 43 3.15 -5.24 -2.00
CA ALA A 43 2.68 -3.86 -1.90
C ALA A 43 3.84 -2.84 -1.97
N GLN A 44 4.99 -3.16 -1.37
CA GLN A 44 6.23 -2.40 -1.51
C GLN A 44 6.68 -2.35 -2.98
N ASP A 45 6.75 -3.50 -3.65
CA ASP A 45 7.19 -3.61 -5.04
C ASP A 45 6.24 -2.88 -5.99
N ALA A 46 4.92 -3.02 -5.78
CA ALA A 46 3.91 -2.32 -6.56
C ALA A 46 4.05 -0.80 -6.41
N SER A 47 4.27 -0.30 -5.19
CA SER A 47 4.44 1.13 -4.92
C SER A 47 5.71 1.69 -5.56
N GLU A 48 6.82 0.95 -5.52
CA GLU A 48 8.05 1.35 -6.22
C GLU A 48 7.88 1.33 -7.74
N LYS A 49 7.16 0.35 -8.30
CA LYS A 49 6.84 0.31 -9.74
C LYS A 49 6.00 1.51 -10.16
N ALA A 50 4.98 1.86 -9.36
CA ALA A 50 4.16 3.04 -9.59
C ALA A 50 5.00 4.31 -9.55
N ARG A 51 5.86 4.45 -8.53
CA ARG A 51 6.77 5.60 -8.37
C ARG A 51 7.64 5.78 -9.59
N LYS A 52 8.29 4.71 -10.06
CA LYS A 52 9.08 4.73 -11.31
C LYS A 52 8.22 5.17 -12.50
N GLY A 53 7.02 4.61 -12.65
CA GLY A 53 6.11 4.99 -13.74
C GLY A 53 5.66 6.45 -13.71
N VAL A 54 5.53 7.08 -12.52
CA VAL A 54 5.28 8.52 -12.41
C VAL A 54 6.50 9.33 -12.85
N VAL A 55 7.69 8.96 -12.40
CA VAL A 55 8.95 9.61 -12.80
C VAL A 55 9.18 9.48 -14.31
N ASP A 56 8.98 8.29 -14.87
CA ASP A 56 9.17 8.00 -16.30
C ASP A 56 8.14 8.74 -17.18
N ALA A 57 6.93 8.96 -16.67
CA ALA A 57 5.90 9.74 -17.36
C ALA A 57 6.23 11.25 -17.43
N GLY A 58 7.18 11.72 -16.64
CA GLY A 58 7.60 13.12 -16.62
C GLY A 58 6.57 14.07 -15.99
N VAL A 59 6.77 15.36 -16.23
CA VAL A 59 5.93 16.43 -15.68
C VAL A 59 4.69 16.62 -16.57
N PRO A 60 3.47 16.53 -16.03
CA PRO A 60 2.25 16.84 -16.77
C PRO A 60 2.25 18.29 -17.30
N ASP A 61 1.73 18.49 -18.51
CA ASP A 61 1.59 19.81 -19.15
C ASP A 61 0.30 20.51 -18.65
N VAL A 62 0.31 20.88 -17.38
CA VAL A 62 -0.75 21.62 -16.68
C VAL A 62 -0.14 22.61 -15.70
N ASP A 63 -0.92 23.60 -15.27
CA ASP A 63 -0.50 24.50 -14.18
C ASP A 63 -0.14 23.70 -12.93
N GLU A 64 0.98 24.06 -12.30
CA GLU A 64 1.59 23.32 -11.18
C GLU A 64 1.99 21.85 -11.49
N GLY A 65 2.07 21.41 -12.75
CA GLY A 65 2.37 20.02 -13.11
C GLY A 65 3.63 19.44 -12.46
N LYS A 66 4.66 20.26 -12.24
CA LYS A 66 5.89 19.84 -11.53
C LYS A 66 5.60 19.46 -10.07
N LYS A 67 4.83 20.29 -9.36
CA LYS A 67 4.43 20.06 -7.97
C LYS A 67 3.58 18.80 -7.86
N VAL A 68 2.67 18.59 -8.82
CA VAL A 68 1.87 17.36 -8.92
C VAL A 68 2.76 16.12 -9.04
N ALA A 69 3.71 16.11 -9.99
CA ALA A 69 4.62 14.98 -10.20
C ALA A 69 5.51 14.71 -8.96
N GLU A 70 5.99 15.76 -8.30
CA GLU A 70 6.77 15.66 -7.06
C GLU A 70 5.96 15.07 -5.91
N SER A 71 4.73 15.57 -5.67
CA SER A 71 3.84 15.05 -4.63
C SER A 71 3.47 13.59 -4.86
N PHE A 72 3.16 13.17 -6.09
CA PHE A 72 2.90 11.75 -6.38
C PHE A 72 4.12 10.87 -6.16
N THR A 73 5.30 11.33 -6.59
CA THR A 73 6.56 10.59 -6.41
C THR A 73 6.90 10.45 -4.92
N ALA A 74 6.75 11.52 -4.15
CA ALA A 74 6.99 11.54 -2.71
C ALA A 74 6.03 10.58 -1.99
N SER A 75 4.74 10.67 -2.28
CA SER A 75 3.72 9.80 -1.67
C SER A 75 3.95 8.32 -1.99
N LEU A 76 4.23 7.95 -3.23
CA LEU A 76 4.52 6.56 -3.60
C LEU A 76 5.81 6.03 -2.96
N SER A 77 6.80 6.90 -2.75
CA SER A 77 8.02 6.57 -2.00
C SER A 77 7.69 6.28 -0.53
N ALA A 78 6.87 7.13 0.09
CA ALA A 78 6.43 6.94 1.47
C ALA A 78 5.66 5.63 1.63
N MET A 79 4.77 5.28 0.69
CA MET A 79 4.04 4.02 0.68
C MET A 79 4.97 2.81 0.55
N ARG A 80 5.93 2.85 -0.38
CA ARG A 80 6.96 1.80 -0.52
C ARG A 80 7.66 1.58 0.81
N ASP A 81 8.10 2.66 1.45
CA ASP A 81 8.85 2.57 2.71
C ASP A 81 8.01 2.05 3.86
N ALA A 82 6.75 2.46 3.94
CA ALA A 82 5.81 1.98 4.94
C ALA A 82 5.57 0.47 4.81
N TYR A 83 5.32 -0.01 3.59
CA TYR A 83 5.19 -1.44 3.33
C TYR A 83 6.48 -2.23 3.59
N GLY A 84 7.64 -1.65 3.25
CA GLY A 84 8.95 -2.25 3.57
C GLY A 84 9.19 -2.37 5.07
N ARG A 85 8.84 -1.34 5.84
CA ARG A 85 8.87 -1.38 7.31
C ARG A 85 7.90 -2.42 7.86
N ALA A 86 6.67 -2.48 7.36
CA ALA A 86 5.68 -3.47 7.78
C ALA A 86 6.17 -4.91 7.52
N ARG A 87 6.70 -5.18 6.33
CA ARG A 87 7.30 -6.47 5.98
C ARG A 87 8.40 -6.86 6.96
N SER A 88 9.34 -5.95 7.19
CA SER A 88 10.49 -6.18 8.09
C SER A 88 10.03 -6.39 9.53
N GLY A 89 9.01 -5.64 9.96
CA GLY A 89 8.37 -5.78 11.28
C GLY A 89 7.76 -7.17 11.47
N ILE A 90 7.02 -7.68 10.49
CA ILE A 90 6.47 -9.05 10.51
C ILE A 90 7.59 -10.10 10.50
N GLU A 91 8.60 -9.93 9.66
CA GLU A 91 9.74 -10.85 9.56
C GLU A 91 10.47 -11.02 10.90
N ALA A 92 10.58 -9.96 11.70
CA ALA A 92 11.19 -9.99 13.02
C ALA A 92 10.35 -10.69 14.11
N LEU A 93 9.06 -10.98 13.86
CA LEU A 93 8.19 -11.56 14.88
C LEU A 93 8.48 -13.05 15.12
N ALA A 94 8.53 -13.45 16.38
CA ALA A 94 8.41 -14.85 16.78
C ALA A 94 6.96 -15.32 16.57
N VAL A 95 6.80 -16.56 16.12
CA VAL A 95 5.48 -17.18 15.86
C VAL A 95 4.88 -17.86 17.10
N SER A 96 5.63 -17.88 18.21
CA SER A 96 5.23 -18.45 19.49
C SER A 96 5.58 -17.50 20.65
N PRO A 97 4.70 -17.32 21.65
CA PRO A 97 3.34 -17.86 21.70
C PRO A 97 2.41 -17.18 20.69
N ALA A 98 1.42 -17.91 20.17
CA ALA A 98 0.55 -17.44 19.09
C ALA A 98 -0.18 -16.12 19.42
N LYS A 99 -0.60 -15.95 20.68
CA LYS A 99 -1.26 -14.73 21.16
C LYS A 99 -0.38 -13.50 20.99
N ASP A 100 0.91 -13.61 21.33
CA ASP A 100 1.86 -12.51 21.23
C ASP A 100 2.18 -12.18 19.78
N PHE A 101 2.26 -13.21 18.92
CA PHE A 101 2.40 -13.01 17.48
C PHE A 101 1.28 -12.13 16.93
N TYR A 102 0.01 -12.50 17.16
CA TYR A 102 -1.13 -11.74 16.63
C TYR A 102 -1.29 -10.34 17.25
N ALA A 103 -0.91 -10.16 18.52
CA ALA A 103 -0.85 -8.84 19.14
C ALA A 103 0.17 -7.93 18.44
N LYS A 104 1.38 -8.45 18.17
CA LYS A 104 2.44 -7.67 17.48
C LYS A 104 2.12 -7.43 16.00
N VAL A 105 1.47 -8.39 15.33
CA VAL A 105 0.93 -8.18 13.96
C VAL A 105 -0.02 -6.98 13.95
N THR A 106 -0.92 -6.88 14.93
CA THR A 106 -1.84 -5.74 15.06
C THR A 106 -1.08 -4.42 15.19
N THR A 107 -0.02 -4.37 16.01
CA THR A 107 0.82 -3.17 16.15
C THR A 107 1.47 -2.76 14.83
N VAL A 108 2.04 -3.72 14.08
CA VAL A 108 2.66 -3.45 12.77
C VAL A 108 1.63 -2.86 11.79
N VAL A 109 0.42 -3.43 11.74
CA VAL A 109 -0.66 -2.93 10.88
C VAL A 109 -1.13 -1.53 11.31
N GLN A 110 -1.21 -1.27 12.62
CA GLN A 110 -1.56 0.05 13.13
C GLN A 110 -0.52 1.11 12.73
N THR A 111 0.77 0.80 12.86
CA THR A 111 1.84 1.70 12.40
C THR A 111 1.74 1.96 10.90
N LEU A 112 1.52 0.92 10.09
CA LEU A 112 1.31 1.07 8.65
C LEU A 112 0.12 2.00 8.35
N ASN A 113 -1.00 1.83 9.05
CA ASN A 113 -2.18 2.69 8.87
C ASN A 113 -1.88 4.15 9.26
N THR A 114 -1.13 4.39 10.33
CA THR A 114 -0.71 5.74 10.73
C THR A 114 0.19 6.38 9.66
N GLU A 115 1.15 5.64 9.13
CA GLU A 115 2.02 6.12 8.05
C GLU A 115 1.24 6.38 6.74
N TYR A 116 0.20 5.59 6.48
CA TYR A 116 -0.76 5.83 5.41
C TYR A 116 -1.51 7.14 5.57
N GLN A 117 -2.08 7.40 6.75
CA GLN A 117 -2.81 8.64 7.06
C GLN A 117 -1.91 9.88 7.06
N ALA A 118 -0.63 9.71 7.39
CA ALA A 118 0.36 10.79 7.36
C ALA A 118 0.87 11.12 5.94
N SER A 119 0.68 10.22 4.97
CA SER A 119 1.01 10.53 3.58
C SER A 119 0.00 11.51 3.00
N GLU A 120 0.46 12.51 2.23
CA GLU A 120 -0.41 13.53 1.59
C GLU A 120 -1.42 12.95 0.58
N LEU A 121 -1.38 11.63 0.34
CA LEU A 121 -2.52 10.93 -0.22
C LEU A 121 -3.59 10.91 0.87
N ASP A 122 -4.54 11.85 0.81
CA ASP A 122 -5.76 11.77 1.61
C ASP A 122 -6.47 10.44 1.28
N THR A 123 -6.16 9.43 2.10
CA THR A 123 -6.59 8.04 1.95
C THR A 123 -7.82 7.75 2.79
N THR A 124 -8.47 8.77 3.35
CA THR A 124 -9.63 8.63 4.26
C THR A 124 -10.81 7.90 3.61
N ASN A 125 -10.77 7.70 2.29
CA ASN A 125 -11.75 6.96 1.51
C ASN A 125 -11.22 5.65 0.86
N LEU A 126 -9.96 5.24 1.07
CA LEU A 126 -9.35 4.10 0.33
C LEU A 126 -9.91 2.73 0.70
N SER A 127 -10.63 2.65 1.82
CA SER A 127 -11.35 1.46 2.27
C SER A 127 -12.83 1.45 1.84
N SER A 128 -13.32 2.48 1.16
CA SER A 128 -14.72 2.55 0.75
C SER A 128 -14.86 2.58 -0.76
N VAL A 129 -16.01 2.10 -1.22
CA VAL A 129 -16.48 2.17 -2.61
C VAL A 129 -16.33 3.59 -3.18
N GLU A 130 -16.29 4.63 -2.34
CA GLU A 130 -16.12 6.03 -2.71
C GLU A 130 -14.73 6.38 -3.30
N LEU A 131 -13.65 5.61 -3.05
CA LEU A 131 -12.38 5.87 -3.79
C LEU A 131 -12.41 5.40 -5.24
N LYS A 132 -13.37 4.55 -5.59
CA LYS A 132 -13.62 4.17 -6.99
C LYS A 132 -14.15 5.40 -7.74
N GLU A 133 -15.06 6.15 -7.15
CA GLU A 133 -15.68 7.34 -7.75
C GLU A 133 -14.77 8.58 -7.71
N ALA A 134 -14.10 8.86 -6.59
CA ALA A 134 -13.29 10.07 -6.44
C ALA A 134 -12.03 10.13 -7.35
N PHE A 135 -11.55 8.97 -7.82
CA PHE A 135 -10.42 8.90 -8.76
C PHE A 135 -10.83 8.57 -10.21
N GLU A 136 -12.02 8.03 -10.45
CA GLU A 136 -12.62 7.94 -11.80
C GLU A 136 -13.07 9.33 -12.31
N GLU A 137 -13.31 10.29 -11.40
CA GLU A 137 -13.74 11.66 -11.76
C GLU A 137 -12.65 12.74 -11.68
N ALA A 138 -11.42 12.39 -11.29
CA ALA A 138 -10.30 13.33 -11.27
C ALA A 138 -10.03 13.85 -12.72
N PRO A 139 -10.12 15.17 -12.98
CA PRO A 139 -9.99 15.72 -14.33
C PRO A 139 -8.68 15.35 -15.04
N GLU A 140 -7.62 15.08 -14.29
CA GLU A 140 -6.31 14.70 -14.82
C GLU A 140 -6.20 13.22 -15.22
N CYS A 141 -7.19 12.40 -14.85
CA CYS A 141 -7.29 10.97 -15.19
C CYS A 141 -8.59 10.60 -15.94
N ARG A 142 -9.35 11.58 -16.44
CA ARG A 142 -10.40 11.39 -17.44
C ARG A 142 -9.84 11.19 -18.84
#